data_AF-A0A0D0DB02-F1
#
_entry.id   AF-A0A0D0DB02-F1
#
_cell.length_a   1.000
_cell.length_b   1.000
_cell.length_c   1.000
_cell.angle_alpha   90.00
_cell.angle_beta   90.00
_cell.angle_gamma   90.00
#
_symmetry.space_group_name_H-M   'P 1'
#
loop_
_entity.id
_entity.type
_entity.pdbx_description
1 polymer ?
#
loop_
_entity_poly.entity_id
_entity_poly.type
_entity_poly.pdbx_seq_one_letter_code
_entity_poly.pdbx_strand_id
1 'polypeptide(L)' 'MDSETKHQVYREGSTAYNTACAATTSFIPVNRIHQHLCGFHIYAHDHTRHIEAHHFCSHRTPDFHQVDCNARL' A
#
# COMPACT_ATOMS: atom_id res chain seq x y z
N MET A 1 22.80 -11.87 22.01
CA MET A 1 21.46 -11.91 21.38
C MET A 1 21.39 -13.15 20.53
N ASP A 2 20.49 -14.08 20.87
CA ASP A 2 20.33 -15.35 20.17
C ASP A 2 19.64 -15.15 18.79
N SER A 3 19.74 -16.15 17.91
CA SER A 3 19.17 -16.13 16.55
C SER A 3 17.65 -16.08 16.50
N GLU A 4 16.97 -16.66 17.48
CA GLU A 4 15.51 -16.68 17.59
C GLU A 4 14.98 -15.29 17.90
N THR A 5 15.66 -14.58 18.82
CA THR A 5 15.39 -13.17 19.13
C THR A 5 15.54 -12.27 17.88
N LYS A 6 16.55 -12.51 17.03
CA LYS A 6 16.72 -11.76 15.77
C LYS A 6 15.56 -12.01 14.81
N HIS A 7 15.11 -13.26 14.72
CA HIS A 7 14.05 -13.65 13.80
C HIS A 7 12.68 -13.11 14.24
N GLN A 8 12.44 -13.01 15.55
CA GLN A 8 11.26 -12.37 16.11
C GLN A 8 11.23 -10.87 15.80
N VAL A 9 12.35 -10.15 15.97
CA VAL A 9 12.45 -8.72 15.62
C VAL A 9 12.19 -8.44 14.13
N TYR A 10 12.58 -9.37 13.24
CA TYR A 10 12.33 -9.25 11.81
C TYR A 10 10.88 -9.61 11.40
N ARG A 11 10.25 -10.54 12.11
CA ARG A 11 8.90 -11.03 11.81
C ARG A 11 7.80 -10.18 12.47
N GLU A 12 8.06 -9.75 13.69
CA GLU A 12 7.22 -8.91 14.53
C GLU A 12 8.01 -7.61 14.73
N GLY A 13 7.77 -6.62 13.85
CA GLY A 13 8.37 -5.29 14.03
C GLY A 13 8.16 -4.84 15.48
N SER A 14 9.22 -4.35 16.13
CA SER A 14 9.22 -4.01 17.56
C SER A 14 7.97 -3.24 17.97
N THR A 15 7.32 -3.61 19.08
CA THR A 15 6.14 -2.90 19.62
C THR A 15 6.41 -1.40 19.76
N ALA A 16 7.64 -1.02 20.13
CA ALA A 16 8.06 0.38 20.21
C ALA A 16 8.07 1.05 18.82
N TYR A 17 8.52 0.35 17.78
CA TYR A 17 8.48 0.84 16.40
C TYR A 17 7.04 1.03 15.91
N ASN A 18 6.17 0.02 16.09
CA ASN A 18 4.77 0.14 15.68
C ASN A 18 4.04 1.26 16.43
N THR A 19 4.31 1.42 17.73
CA THR A 19 3.75 2.51 18.54
C THR A 19 4.27 3.88 18.09
N ALA A 20 5.57 3.99 17.82
CA ALA A 20 6.17 5.21 17.30
C ALA A 20 5.60 5.58 15.92
N CYS A 21 5.45 4.60 15.02
CA CYS A 21 4.77 4.80 13.74
C CYS A 21 3.33 5.25 13.95
N ALA A 22 2.52 4.55 14.75
CA ALA A 22 1.14 4.94 15.01
C ALA A 22 1.00 6.35 15.61
N ALA A 23 1.96 6.78 16.43
CA ALA A 23 1.99 8.11 17.02
C ALA A 23 2.44 9.21 16.03
N THR A 24 3.16 8.87 14.95
CA THR A 24 3.80 9.85 14.05
C THR A 24 3.28 9.83 12.62
N THR A 25 2.71 8.72 12.15
CA THR A 25 2.17 8.60 10.79
C THR A 25 0.70 9.03 10.78
N SER A 26 0.38 9.96 9.90
CA SER A 26 -1.01 10.39 9.72
C SER A 26 -1.75 9.45 8.75
N PHE A 27 -3.02 9.15 9.04
CA PHE A 27 -3.93 8.44 8.11
C PHE A 27 -4.51 9.33 7.01
N ILE A 28 -3.97 10.55 6.83
CA ILE A 28 -4.43 11.53 5.83
C ILE A 28 -4.53 10.93 4.41
N PRO A 29 -3.54 10.15 3.91
CA PRO A 29 -3.62 9.59 2.56
C PRO A 29 -4.82 8.65 2.39
N VAL A 30 -5.06 7.78 3.38
CA VAL A 30 -6.17 6.81 3.38
C VAL A 30 -7.52 7.54 3.45
N ASN A 31 -7.63 8.52 4.34
CA ASN A 31 -8.86 9.27 4.53
C ASN A 31 -9.22 10.19 3.34
N ARG A 32 -8.29 10.42 2.41
CA ARG A 32 -8.51 11.21 1.19
C ARG A 32 -8.85 10.36 -0.03
N ILE A 33 -9.04 9.05 0.12
CA ILE A 33 -9.50 8.20 -0.96
C ILE A 33 -11.01 8.49 -1.15
N HIS A 34 -11.37 8.99 -2.32
CA HIS A 34 -12.77 9.31 -2.67
C HIS A 34 -13.39 8.25 -3.58
N GLN A 35 -12.57 7.47 -4.27
CA GLN A 35 -13.04 6.44 -5.18
C GLN A 35 -12.06 5.27 -5.23
N HIS A 36 -12.60 4.06 -5.34
CA HIS A 36 -11.88 2.82 -5.57
C HIS A 36 -12.36 2.17 -6.87
N LEU A 37 -11.44 1.86 -7.77
CA LEU A 37 -11.70 1.19 -9.03
C LEU A 37 -10.84 -0.08 -9.10
N CYS A 38 -11.43 -1.19 -9.53
CA CYS A 38 -10.71 -2.43 -9.76
C CYS A 38 -10.74 -2.78 -11.26
N GLY A 39 -9.65 -3.40 -11.73
CA GLY A 39 -9.53 -3.85 -13.11
C GLY A 39 -8.39 -4.84 -13.27
N PHE A 40 -8.21 -5.34 -14.50
CA PHE A 40 -7.11 -6.22 -14.85
C PHE A 40 -6.12 -5.49 -15.73
N HIS A 41 -4.85 -5.53 -15.34
CA HIS A 41 -3.73 -5.09 -16.18
C HIS A 41 -3.04 -6.29 -16.81
N ILE A 42 -2.42 -6.05 -17.94
CA ILE A 42 -1.67 -7.04 -18.69
C ILE A 42 -0.20 -6.66 -18.64
N TYR A 43 0.69 -7.63 -18.45
CA TYR A 43 2.13 -7.36 -18.55
C TYR A 43 2.50 -6.95 -19.96
N ALA A 44 3.29 -5.87 -20.10
CA ALA A 44 3.70 -5.36 -21.40
C ALA A 44 4.52 -6.37 -22.24
N HIS A 45 5.21 -7.32 -21.60
CA HIS A 45 6.03 -8.31 -22.29
C HIS A 45 5.32 -9.67 -22.45
N ASP A 46 4.20 -9.90 -21.76
CA ASP A 46 3.46 -11.16 -21.80
C ASP A 46 1.97 -10.91 -21.64
N HIS A 47 1.25 -10.95 -22.77
CA HIS A 47 -0.17 -10.63 -22.80
C HIS A 47 -1.09 -11.73 -22.27
N THR A 48 -0.54 -12.90 -21.93
CA THR A 48 -1.32 -14.01 -21.37
C THR A 48 -1.49 -13.90 -19.85
N ARG A 49 -0.71 -13.02 -19.22
CA ARG A 49 -0.70 -12.83 -17.77
C ARG A 49 -1.48 -11.58 -17.39
N HIS A 50 -2.63 -11.81 -16.74
CA HIS A 50 -3.47 -10.76 -16.17
C HIS A 50 -3.19 -10.61 -14.67
N ILE A 51 -3.07 -9.37 -14.20
CA ILE A 51 -2.93 -9.04 -12.78
C ILE A 51 -4.10 -8.17 -12.35
N GLU A 52 -4.66 -8.47 -11.18
CA GLU A 52 -5.68 -7.62 -10.57
C GLU A 52 -5.02 -6.34 -10.04
N ALA A 53 -5.54 -5.19 -10.48
CA ALA A 53 -5.07 -3.88 -10.08
C ALA A 53 -6.19 -3.11 -9.37
N HIS A 54 -5.87 -2.62 -8.18
CA HIS A 54 -6.72 -1.73 -7.40
C HIS A 54 -6.21 -0.30 -7.52
N HIS A 55 -7.09 0.60 -7.94
CA HIS A 55 -6.80 2.02 -8.13
C HIS A 55 -7.54 2.82 -7.07
N PHE A 56 -6.78 3.56 -6.25
CA PHE A 56 -7.34 4.41 -5.21
C PHE A 56 -7.16 5.86 -5.61
N CYS A 57 -8.28 6.54 -5.83
CA CYS A 57 -8.31 7.90 -6.33
C CYS A 57 -8.48 8.89 -5.17
N SER A 58 -7.60 9.87 -5.09
CA SER A 58 -7.69 11.00 -4.18
C SER A 58 -7.81 12.32 -4.95
N HIS A 59 -8.77 13.13 -4.55
CA HIS A 59 -8.98 14.45 -5.13
C HIS A 59 -8.03 15.46 -4.48
N ARG A 60 -7.03 15.92 -5.23
CA ARG A 60 -6.03 16.88 -4.71
C ARG A 60 -6.51 18.32 -4.89
N THR A 61 -7.12 18.60 -6.04
CA THR A 61 -7.77 19.87 -6.42
C THR A 61 -8.96 19.54 -7.31
N PRO A 62 -9.99 20.41 -7.45
CA PRO A 62 -11.19 20.19 -8.27
C PRO A 62 -10.95 19.49 -9.62
N ASP A 63 -9.87 19.86 -10.30
CA ASP A 63 -9.56 19.39 -11.65
C ASP A 63 -8.46 18.29 -11.69
N PHE A 64 -7.94 17.85 -10.54
CA PHE A 64 -6.84 16.88 -10.47
C PHE A 64 -7.13 15.75 -9.49
N HIS A 65 -7.21 14.55 -10.05
CA HIS A 65 -7.36 13.30 -9.36
C HIS A 65 -6.03 12.54 -9.41
N GLN A 66 -5.42 12.31 -8.26
CA GLN A 66 -4.27 11.43 -8.15
C GLN A 66 -4.76 10.01 -7.93
N VAL A 67 -4.27 9.07 -8.74
CA VAL A 67 -4.66 7.65 -8.67
C VAL A 67 -3.43 6.82 -8.33
N ASP A 68 -3.47 6.18 -7.16
CA ASP A 68 -2.42 5.26 -6.72
C ASP A 68 -2.82 3.82 -7.10
N CYS A 69 -1.90 3.09 -7.74
CA CYS A 69 -2.12 1.72 -8.20
C CYS A 69 -1.47 0.70 -7.27
N ASN A 70 -2.25 -0.28 -6.82
CA ASN A 70 -1.77 -1.46 -6.11
C ASN A 70 -2.10 -2.69 -6.96
N ALA A 71 -1.07 -3.34 -7.51
CA ALA A 71 -1.20 -4.56 -8.28
C ALA A 71 -0.86 -5.76 -7.40
N ARG A 72 -1.77 -6.74 -7.36
CA ARG A 72 -1.55 -7.99 -6.62
C ARG A 72 -0.89 -9.01 -7.56
N LEU A 73 0.33 -9.42 -7.19
CA LEU A 73 1.15 -10.42 -7.91
C LEU A 73 0.84 -11.86 -7.49
#